data_AF-A0A1Q3HKU6-F1
#
_entry.id   AF-A0A1Q3HKU6-F1
#
_cell.length_a   1.000
_cell.length_b   1.000
_cell.length_c   1.000
_cell.angle_alpha   90.00
_cell.angle_beta   90.00
_cell.angle_gamma   90.00
#
_symmetry.space_group_name_H-M   'P 1'
#
loop_
_entity.id
_entity.type
_entity.pdbx_description
1 polymer ?
#
loop_
_entity_poly.entity_id
_entity_poly.type
_entity_poly.pdbx_seq_one_letter_code
_entity_poly.pdbx_strand_id
1 'polypeptide(L)'
;MAPQAQTASKASQAPTTDPAVEEKLESARNFTFHLLKGIKQIGMYRHNEARFPEFLSRATEALAAYTGKHGPLSLKVEQQNFMLHGEPTFSEDTPLPYKFFRDGIRQLIFRPGLTVAELVTFTLIALSEPERGAEDVLAQLWRSGLEHVEYVVVEGFKMDEVSEQEVEVEVDKVVGYLYSRLKTNSDDYLRFARLNAEDLDSKLEGVEQMRGLVVAGNYASDDLKARLQREITEEENARLFPKLMSAIFQVIEGGVDDTALLEEVFVQLLDAMLIQDDYGTINQIVLKMRSMAQRSPGSSIGSLLEHFVLKMGEEQRVMRVAEMLKSTRPKQPVDITRYLQALDASTIFTMLNALETIEIPENRLLVCDVLARFAQENPQPFVQRLESDRPQTVRDMVYILEKSNHPERVKMFGLVMLNKNLAVKLEVMNIIARGRTAEARKLIFEAFNDPAAQVRMLAARLLPEFDRDKAYVDLVKLMKHQDFEKKSIEERTSVYTALGSTGLPGAISMLLQLIAVKPTLLNKKKVLEDKLLAIAGLAGACSIPSYKALQGVVEDKNQPVEVLNAARKAMYQTKKTLFGETSTTEEA
;
A
#
# COMPACT_ATOMS: atom_id res chain seq x y z
N MET A 1 -4.24 18.41 89.42
CA MET A 1 -2.79 18.67 89.55
C MET A 1 -2.09 18.05 88.36
N ALA A 2 -1.25 18.82 87.67
CA ALA A 2 -0.22 18.34 86.73
C ALA A 2 0.84 17.47 87.49
N PRO A 3 1.88 16.86 86.87
CA PRO A 3 2.41 17.01 85.50
C PRO A 3 2.97 15.72 84.80
N GLN A 4 3.61 15.97 83.66
CA GLN A 4 4.35 15.18 82.65
C GLN A 4 5.40 14.14 83.13
N ALA A 5 5.67 13.11 82.31
CA ALA A 5 6.99 12.86 81.68
C ALA A 5 7.04 11.59 80.77
N GLN A 6 7.37 11.84 79.48
CA GLN A 6 8.20 11.08 78.51
C GLN A 6 8.18 9.54 78.41
N THR A 7 7.85 9.05 77.19
CA THR A 7 8.54 7.91 76.57
C THR A 7 8.84 8.16 75.08
N ALA A 8 10.15 8.20 74.81
CA ALA A 8 10.93 7.95 73.61
C ALA A 8 10.24 7.84 72.22
N SER A 9 10.72 8.73 71.34
CA SER A 9 10.77 8.57 69.88
C SER A 9 11.34 7.20 69.46
N LYS A 10 10.56 6.43 68.69
CA LYS A 10 11.09 5.44 67.76
C LYS A 10 11.06 6.07 66.38
N ALA A 11 12.25 6.39 65.87
CA ALA A 11 12.47 6.70 64.48
C ALA A 11 11.92 5.55 63.61
N SER A 12 10.95 5.86 62.75
CA SER A 12 10.49 4.95 61.71
C SER A 12 11.58 4.90 60.65
N GLN A 13 12.21 3.73 60.51
CA GLN A 13 13.20 3.46 59.49
C GLN A 13 12.55 3.57 58.11
N ALA A 14 13.13 4.36 57.21
CA ALA A 14 12.76 4.38 55.80
C ALA A 14 12.94 2.96 55.22
N PRO A 15 11.98 2.44 54.43
CA PRO A 15 12.16 1.16 53.77
C PRO A 15 13.30 1.30 52.76
N THR A 16 14.34 0.49 52.92
CA THR A 16 15.43 0.34 51.95
C THR A 16 14.85 -0.14 50.62
N THR A 17 14.74 0.77 49.65
CA THR A 17 14.40 0.46 48.26
C THR A 17 15.45 -0.49 47.67
N ASP A 18 14.99 -1.54 46.98
CA ASP A 18 15.85 -2.42 46.20
C ASP A 18 16.62 -1.56 45.16
N PRO A 19 17.96 -1.63 45.09
CA PRO A 19 18.76 -0.85 44.13
C PRO A 19 18.27 -0.97 42.68
N ALA A 20 17.67 -2.11 42.30
CA ALA A 20 17.11 -2.32 40.98
C ALA A 20 15.77 -1.60 40.75
N VAL A 21 15.00 -1.33 41.81
CA VAL A 21 13.77 -0.53 41.77
C VAL A 21 14.10 0.96 41.75
N GLU A 22 15.11 1.36 42.51
CA GLU A 22 15.58 2.75 42.55
C GLU A 22 16.16 3.19 41.21
N GLU A 23 16.95 2.33 40.55
CA GLU A 23 17.46 2.58 39.20
C GLU A 23 16.33 2.73 38.16
N LYS A 24 15.30 1.88 38.22
CA LYS A 24 14.11 1.98 37.34
C LYS A 24 13.38 3.29 37.58
N LEU A 25 13.19 3.66 38.84
CA LEU A 25 12.50 4.88 39.23
C LEU A 25 13.25 6.12 38.75
N GLU A 26 14.58 6.18 38.91
CA GLU A 26 15.41 7.27 38.39
C GLU A 26 15.33 7.37 36.87
N SER A 27 15.39 6.25 36.17
CA SER A 27 15.28 6.22 34.70
C SER A 27 13.90 6.67 34.21
N ALA A 28 12.82 6.27 34.90
CA ALA A 28 11.45 6.73 34.60
C ALA A 28 11.24 8.21 34.93
N ARG A 29 11.83 8.71 36.03
CA ARG A 29 11.86 10.14 36.38
C ARG A 29 12.59 10.96 35.32
N ASN A 30 13.69 10.45 34.78
CA ASN A 30 14.42 11.09 33.69
C ASN A 30 13.56 11.21 32.42
N PHE A 31 12.84 10.14 32.04
CA PHE A 31 11.89 10.19 30.92
C PHE A 31 10.78 11.22 31.14
N THR A 32 10.07 11.12 32.28
CA THR A 32 8.93 11.98 32.59
C THR A 32 9.34 13.45 32.74
N PHE A 33 10.52 13.74 33.27
CA PHE A 33 11.10 15.09 33.29
C PHE A 33 11.27 15.67 31.87
N HIS A 34 11.87 14.91 30.96
CA HIS A 34 12.04 15.35 29.57
C HIS A 34 10.72 15.45 28.81
N LEU A 35 9.77 14.54 29.07
CA LEU A 35 8.42 14.58 28.50
C LEU A 35 7.70 15.87 28.93
N LEU A 36 7.71 16.20 30.22
CA LEU A 36 7.04 17.41 30.73
C LEU A 36 7.66 18.69 30.16
N LYS A 37 8.99 18.73 30.02
CA LYS A 37 9.69 19.83 29.36
C LYS A 37 9.29 19.98 27.89
N GLY A 38 9.18 18.87 27.16
CA GLY A 38 8.72 18.84 25.78
C GLY A 38 7.27 19.33 25.64
N ILE A 39 6.37 18.86 26.50
CA ILE A 39 4.98 19.31 26.58
C ILE A 39 4.89 20.83 26.79
N LYS A 40 5.67 21.38 27.73
CA LYS A 40 5.72 22.83 27.98
C LYS A 40 6.24 23.61 26.78
N GLN A 41 7.30 23.13 26.12
CA GLN A 41 7.86 23.78 24.93
C GLN A 41 6.88 23.75 23.74
N ILE A 42 6.22 22.62 23.49
CA ILE A 42 5.19 22.52 22.45
C ILE A 42 4.00 23.42 22.78
N GLY A 43 3.60 23.49 24.05
CA GLY A 43 2.57 24.42 24.53
C GLY A 43 2.90 25.90 24.31
N MET A 44 4.18 26.30 24.44
CA MET A 44 4.63 27.68 24.21
C MET A 44 4.82 28.01 22.71
N TYR A 45 5.27 27.03 21.92
CA TYR A 45 5.60 27.19 20.50
C TYR A 45 4.61 26.45 19.60
N ARG A 46 3.30 26.49 19.91
CA ARG A 46 2.23 25.79 19.17
C ARG A 46 2.20 26.09 17.67
N HIS A 47 2.72 27.24 17.24
CA HIS A 47 2.77 27.68 15.84
C HIS A 47 3.93 27.09 15.02
N ASN A 48 4.85 26.35 15.64
CA ASN A 48 6.05 25.83 14.99
C ASN A 48 6.11 24.29 15.04
N GLU A 49 5.14 23.66 14.37
CA GLU A 49 4.95 22.20 14.38
C GLU A 49 6.16 21.43 13.85
N ALA A 50 6.90 22.00 12.90
CA ALA A 50 8.11 21.41 12.34
C ALA A 50 9.20 21.11 13.39
N ARG A 51 9.17 21.80 14.54
CA ARG A 51 10.14 21.64 15.63
C ARG A 51 9.68 20.74 16.78
N PHE A 52 8.44 20.24 16.75
CA PHE A 52 7.94 19.35 17.81
C PHE A 52 8.80 18.09 18.00
N PRO A 53 9.30 17.44 16.94
CA PRO A 53 10.23 16.32 17.09
C PRO A 53 11.52 16.70 17.83
N GLU A 54 12.05 17.92 17.60
CA GLU A 54 13.26 18.41 18.29
C GLU A 54 13.02 18.53 19.81
N PHE A 55 11.85 19.05 20.20
CA PHE A 55 11.49 19.25 21.61
C PHE A 55 11.29 17.93 22.38
N LEU A 56 10.92 16.85 21.69
CA LEU A 56 10.67 15.54 22.29
C LEU A 56 11.80 14.52 22.06
N SER A 57 12.86 14.90 21.35
CA SER A 57 14.04 14.05 21.08
C SER A 57 14.63 13.46 22.37
N ARG A 58 14.89 14.30 23.38
CA ARG A 58 15.43 13.88 24.69
C ARG A 58 14.50 12.96 25.49
N ALA A 59 13.18 13.17 25.38
CA ALA A 59 12.21 12.28 26.01
C ALA A 59 12.20 10.90 25.33
N THR A 60 12.30 10.87 24.00
CA THR A 60 12.38 9.63 23.23
C THR A 60 13.67 8.86 23.54
N GLU A 61 14.82 9.55 23.61
CA GLU A 61 16.10 8.96 24.01
C GLU A 61 16.04 8.35 25.43
N ALA A 62 15.46 9.09 26.39
CA ALA A 62 15.31 8.61 27.77
C ALA A 62 14.37 7.40 27.87
N LEU A 63 13.28 7.39 27.10
CA LEU A 63 12.35 6.27 27.03
C LEU A 63 12.99 5.04 26.37
N ALA A 64 13.76 5.22 25.30
CA ALA A 64 14.51 4.15 24.65
C ALA A 64 15.56 3.54 25.59
N ALA A 65 16.25 4.38 26.37
CA ALA A 65 17.19 3.92 27.38
C ALA A 65 16.51 3.11 28.50
N TYR A 66 15.35 3.56 28.98
CA TYR A 66 14.55 2.81 29.95
C TYR A 66 14.10 1.47 29.36
N THR A 67 13.44 1.50 28.21
CA THR A 67 12.78 0.32 27.63
C THR A 67 13.77 -0.73 27.13
N GLY A 68 14.94 -0.31 26.64
CA GLY A 68 16.03 -1.21 26.27
C GLY A 68 16.64 -1.96 27.46
N LYS A 69 16.60 -1.38 28.66
CA LYS A 69 17.18 -1.99 29.87
C LYS A 69 16.16 -2.73 30.73
N HIS A 70 14.93 -2.23 30.82
CA HIS A 70 13.93 -2.68 31.79
C HIS A 70 12.65 -3.22 31.16
N GLY A 71 12.52 -3.19 29.83
CA GLY A 71 11.30 -3.55 29.12
C GLY A 71 10.25 -2.43 29.13
N PRO A 72 8.97 -2.72 28.81
CA PRO A 72 7.92 -1.71 28.74
C PRO A 72 7.81 -0.87 30.03
N LEU A 73 7.69 0.46 29.88
CA LEU A 73 7.48 1.37 30.99
C LEU A 73 5.98 1.46 31.30
N SER A 74 5.58 0.94 32.45
CA SER A 74 4.19 0.97 32.91
C SER A 74 4.01 1.97 34.05
N LEU A 75 3.21 3.00 33.83
CA LEU A 75 2.91 4.05 34.79
C LEU A 75 1.44 3.95 35.24
N LYS A 76 1.20 3.86 36.55
CA LYS A 76 -0.15 4.01 37.12
C LYS A 76 -0.52 5.49 37.06
N VAL A 77 -1.73 5.79 36.60
CA VAL A 77 -2.25 7.15 36.49
C VAL A 77 -3.06 7.45 37.74
N GLU A 78 -2.59 8.40 38.55
CA GLU A 78 -3.32 8.94 39.68
C GLU A 78 -3.69 10.41 39.41
N GLN A 79 -4.56 10.99 40.25
CA GLN A 79 -5.05 12.35 40.05
C GLN A 79 -3.93 13.39 39.98
N GLN A 80 -2.87 13.20 40.76
CA GLN A 80 -1.81 14.20 40.95
C GLN A 80 -0.50 13.83 40.24
N ASN A 81 -0.24 12.54 39.96
CA ASN A 81 1.03 12.11 39.39
C ASN A 81 0.90 10.79 38.61
N PHE A 82 1.93 10.47 37.84
CA PHE A 82 2.14 9.12 37.34
C PHE A 82 3.03 8.37 38.31
N MET A 83 2.62 7.17 38.69
CA MET A 83 3.28 6.37 39.72
C MET A 83 3.99 5.16 39.11
N LEU A 84 5.20 4.90 39.57
CA LEU A 84 5.95 3.68 39.27
C LEU A 84 6.38 3.07 40.61
N HIS A 85 6.02 1.81 40.85
CA HIS A 85 6.31 1.13 42.13
C HIS A 85 5.83 1.90 43.38
N GLY A 86 4.71 2.62 43.28
CA GLY A 86 4.16 3.42 44.38
C GLY A 86 4.84 4.77 44.59
N GLU A 87 5.83 5.12 43.75
CA GLU A 87 6.57 6.38 43.84
C GLU A 87 6.21 7.33 42.69
N PRO A 88 6.12 8.65 42.93
CA PRO A 88 5.81 9.63 41.90
C PRO A 88 6.97 9.80 40.92
N THR A 89 6.62 9.99 39.64
CA THR A 89 7.58 10.14 38.54
C THR A 89 7.79 11.60 38.13
N PHE A 90 6.77 12.47 38.21
CA PHE A 90 6.97 13.90 38.05
C PHE A 90 7.48 14.54 39.34
N SER A 91 8.52 15.37 39.23
CA SER A 91 9.10 16.14 40.34
C SER A 91 8.43 17.49 40.59
N GLU A 92 7.57 17.94 39.67
CA GLU A 92 6.81 19.18 39.75
C GLU A 92 5.33 18.91 39.44
N ASP A 93 4.45 19.73 40.01
CA ASP A 93 3.01 19.62 39.79
C ASP A 93 2.66 19.90 38.33
N THR A 94 1.79 19.06 37.76
CA THR A 94 1.32 19.18 36.39
C THR A 94 -0.14 18.76 36.30
N PRO A 95 -0.98 19.45 35.50
CA PRO A 95 -2.38 19.05 35.30
C PRO A 95 -2.51 17.80 34.42
N LEU A 96 -1.41 17.30 33.86
CA LEU A 96 -1.37 16.19 32.93
C LEU A 96 -2.03 14.90 33.50
N PRO A 97 -1.67 14.40 34.70
CA PRO A 97 -2.21 13.15 35.23
C PRO A 97 -3.71 13.22 35.47
N TYR A 98 -4.20 14.36 35.97
CA TYR A 98 -5.63 14.58 36.19
C TYR A 98 -6.45 14.45 34.91
N LYS A 99 -5.95 14.91 33.75
CA LYS A 99 -6.67 14.76 32.47
C LYS A 99 -6.91 13.30 32.12
N PHE A 100 -5.86 12.48 32.16
CA PHE A 100 -5.97 11.04 31.91
C PHE A 100 -6.86 10.37 32.96
N PHE A 101 -6.71 10.76 34.24
CA PHE A 101 -7.53 10.21 35.32
C PHE A 101 -9.01 10.54 35.20
N ARG A 102 -9.35 11.80 34.87
CA ARG A 102 -10.72 12.27 34.65
C ARG A 102 -11.39 11.51 33.51
N ASP A 103 -10.64 11.22 32.45
CA ASP A 103 -11.13 10.52 31.26
C ASP A 103 -11.03 8.97 31.41
N GLY A 104 -10.93 8.47 32.65
CA GLY A 104 -11.05 7.05 32.98
C GLY A 104 -9.78 6.22 32.78
N ILE A 105 -8.68 6.83 32.35
CA ILE A 105 -7.40 6.13 32.15
C ILE A 105 -6.71 5.95 33.51
N ARG A 106 -6.30 4.72 33.79
CA ARG A 106 -5.68 4.32 35.07
C ARG A 106 -4.25 3.80 34.91
N GLN A 107 -3.84 3.47 33.68
CA GLN A 107 -2.49 3.02 33.40
C GLN A 107 -2.08 3.42 31.99
N LEU A 108 -0.82 3.83 31.84
CA LEU A 108 -0.16 4.09 30.57
C LEU A 108 1.05 3.17 30.44
N ILE A 109 1.21 2.53 29.29
CA ILE A 109 2.29 1.58 29.03
C ILE A 109 2.99 1.99 27.74
N PHE A 110 4.27 2.30 27.84
CA PHE A 110 5.13 2.65 26.69
C PHE A 110 6.02 1.46 26.34
N ARG A 111 5.85 0.93 25.11
CA ARG A 111 6.58 -0.24 24.60
C ARG A 111 7.95 0.16 24.00
N PRO A 112 8.92 -0.77 23.96
CA PRO A 112 10.14 -0.57 23.17
C PRO A 112 9.80 -0.30 21.70
N GLY A 113 10.54 0.60 21.06
CA GLY A 113 10.34 0.95 19.64
C GLY A 113 9.53 2.23 19.40
N LEU A 114 9.01 2.86 20.45
CA LEU A 114 8.23 4.10 20.34
C LEU A 114 8.99 5.19 19.58
N THR A 115 8.38 5.69 18.51
CA THR A 115 8.97 6.70 17.63
C THR A 115 8.75 8.12 18.15
N VAL A 116 9.62 9.06 17.73
CA VAL A 116 9.43 10.48 18.06
C VAL A 116 8.07 10.99 17.55
N ALA A 117 7.61 10.50 16.40
CA ALA A 117 6.31 10.85 15.83
C ALA A 117 5.14 10.41 16.73
N GLU A 118 5.18 9.18 17.26
CA GLU A 118 4.19 8.71 18.22
C GLU A 118 4.21 9.52 19.52
N LEU A 119 5.40 9.91 20.01
CA LEU A 119 5.50 10.75 21.20
C LEU A 119 4.97 12.17 20.98
N VAL A 120 5.15 12.71 19.77
CA VAL A 120 4.54 13.99 19.35
C VAL A 120 3.02 13.86 19.38
N THR A 121 2.45 12.82 18.76
CA THR A 121 1.00 12.58 18.75
C THR A 121 0.45 12.43 20.16
N PHE A 122 1.08 11.62 21.02
CA PHE A 122 0.71 11.49 22.43
C PHE A 122 0.75 12.85 23.17
N THR A 123 1.76 13.67 22.91
CA THR A 123 1.93 14.99 23.52
C THR A 123 0.85 15.98 23.06
N LEU A 124 0.46 15.95 21.78
CA LEU A 124 -0.62 16.80 21.26
C LEU A 124 -1.97 16.43 21.87
N ILE A 125 -2.23 15.13 22.05
CA ILE A 125 -3.42 14.63 22.74
C ILE A 125 -3.42 15.09 24.21
N ALA A 126 -2.29 14.99 24.90
CA ALA A 126 -2.12 15.51 26.26
C ALA A 126 -2.36 17.03 26.38
N LEU A 127 -2.00 17.79 25.35
CA LEU A 127 -2.19 19.24 25.28
C LEU A 127 -3.60 19.66 24.82
N SER A 128 -4.42 18.72 24.34
CA SER A 128 -5.79 19.01 23.92
C SER A 128 -6.63 19.56 25.08
N GLU A 129 -7.59 20.43 24.73
CA GLU A 129 -8.47 21.13 25.68
C GLU A 129 -9.93 20.78 25.35
N PRO A 130 -10.50 19.73 25.97
CA PRO A 130 -11.88 19.28 25.70
C PRO A 130 -12.94 20.35 25.96
N GLU A 131 -12.67 21.25 26.92
CA GLU A 131 -13.53 22.40 27.25
C GLU A 131 -13.66 23.43 26.12
N ARG A 132 -12.80 23.36 25.08
CA ARG A 132 -12.87 24.18 23.87
C ARG A 132 -13.45 23.43 22.67
N GLY A 133 -14.16 22.32 22.91
CA GLY A 133 -14.80 21.51 21.88
C GLY A 133 -13.92 20.39 21.29
N ALA A 134 -12.78 20.08 21.91
CA ALA A 134 -12.01 18.88 21.56
C ALA A 134 -12.67 17.63 22.16
N GLU A 135 -12.49 16.48 21.49
CA GLU A 135 -12.88 15.16 22.02
C GLU A 135 -12.15 14.87 23.34
N ASP A 136 -12.65 13.93 24.16
CA ASP A 136 -11.93 13.51 25.36
C ASP A 136 -10.59 12.81 25.02
N VAL A 137 -9.67 12.75 25.98
CA VAL A 137 -8.30 12.23 25.78
C VAL A 137 -8.34 10.75 25.40
N LEU A 138 -9.31 10.00 25.92
CA LEU A 138 -9.49 8.59 25.65
C LEU A 138 -9.87 8.35 24.18
N ALA A 139 -10.86 9.07 23.66
CA ALA A 139 -11.31 9.00 22.28
C ALA A 139 -10.19 9.39 21.30
N GLN A 140 -9.41 10.43 21.63
CA GLN A 140 -8.26 10.85 20.83
C GLN A 140 -7.15 9.79 20.81
N LEU A 141 -6.78 9.21 21.97
CA LEU A 141 -5.82 8.11 22.03
C LEU A 141 -6.30 6.90 21.21
N TRP A 142 -7.58 6.54 21.32
CA TRP A 142 -8.18 5.46 20.57
C TRP A 142 -8.12 5.68 19.05
N ARG A 143 -8.50 6.87 18.58
CA ARG A 143 -8.45 7.24 17.15
C ARG A 143 -7.03 7.29 16.60
N SER A 144 -6.06 7.70 17.42
CA SER A 144 -4.68 7.89 17.00
C SER A 144 -3.93 6.59 16.67
N GLY A 145 -4.40 5.44 17.16
CA GLY A 145 -3.86 4.13 16.79
C GLY A 145 -2.36 3.97 17.06
N LEU A 146 -1.83 4.54 18.15
CA LEU A 146 -0.41 4.45 18.51
C LEU A 146 0.00 2.99 18.70
N GLU A 147 1.05 2.56 17.99
CA GLU A 147 1.50 1.17 17.97
C GLU A 147 2.23 0.80 19.27
N HIS A 148 2.97 1.76 19.84
CA HIS A 148 3.83 1.54 21.01
C HIS A 148 3.30 2.15 22.32
N VAL A 149 2.05 2.61 22.34
CA VAL A 149 1.39 3.17 23.55
C VAL A 149 0.12 2.40 23.84
N GLU A 150 0.07 1.73 24.99
CA GLU A 150 -1.10 1.04 25.51
C GLU A 150 -1.63 1.75 26.75
N TYR A 151 -2.91 1.56 27.05
CA TYR A 151 -3.54 2.18 28.21
C TYR A 151 -4.66 1.31 28.77
N VAL A 152 -4.91 1.41 30.07
CA VAL A 152 -6.00 0.72 30.76
C VAL A 152 -7.05 1.73 31.18
N VAL A 153 -8.30 1.45 30.82
CA VAL A 153 -9.47 2.30 31.09
C VAL A 153 -10.42 1.57 32.01
N VAL A 154 -11.03 2.30 32.93
CA VAL A 154 -12.14 1.79 33.74
C VAL A 154 -13.39 2.61 33.42
N GLU A 155 -14.39 1.98 32.82
CA GLU A 155 -15.72 2.58 32.59
C GLU A 155 -16.68 2.22 33.72
N GLY A 156 -17.39 3.20 34.28
CA GLY A 156 -18.61 2.94 35.05
C GLY A 156 -18.63 3.22 36.55
N PHE A 157 -17.77 4.09 37.11
CA PHE A 157 -17.91 4.50 38.52
C PHE A 157 -18.62 5.85 38.65
N LYS A 158 -19.93 5.81 38.93
CA LYS A 158 -20.56 6.87 39.74
C LYS A 158 -20.36 6.47 41.20
N MET A 159 -19.59 7.28 41.94
CA MET A 159 -19.44 7.17 43.37
C MET A 159 -20.81 7.41 44.02
N ASP A 160 -21.49 6.34 44.41
CA ASP A 160 -22.34 6.35 45.59
C ASP A 160 -21.92 5.14 46.44
N GLU A 161 -21.28 5.45 47.57
CA GLU A 161 -21.11 4.61 48.76
C GLU A 161 -20.23 3.34 48.68
N VAL A 162 -18.99 3.44 48.19
CA VAL A 162 -17.94 2.47 48.55
C VAL A 162 -16.66 3.19 48.97
N SER A 163 -16.01 2.70 50.02
CA SER A 163 -14.78 3.30 50.56
C SER A 163 -13.61 3.17 49.56
N GLU A 164 -12.87 4.25 49.34
CA GLU A 164 -11.78 4.34 48.35
C GLU A 164 -10.70 3.25 48.53
N GLN A 165 -10.53 2.73 49.75
CA GLN A 165 -9.54 1.70 50.08
C GLN A 165 -9.89 0.30 49.55
N GLU A 166 -11.18 -0.04 49.42
CA GLU A 166 -11.60 -1.35 48.88
C GLU A 166 -11.49 -1.39 47.35
N VAL A 167 -11.70 -0.25 46.69
CA VAL A 167 -11.59 -0.08 45.23
C VAL A 167 -10.13 -0.23 44.76
N GLU A 168 -9.17 0.28 45.53
CA GLU A 168 -7.76 0.23 45.16
C GLU A 168 -7.17 -1.19 45.23
N VAL A 169 -7.64 -1.99 46.20
CA VAL A 169 -7.19 -3.38 46.42
C VAL A 169 -7.71 -4.35 45.34
N GLU A 170 -8.87 -4.09 44.75
CA GLU A 170 -9.42 -4.89 43.64
C GLU A 170 -8.73 -4.58 42.30
N VAL A 171 -8.40 -3.31 42.04
CA VAL A 171 -7.69 -2.87 40.83
C VAL A 171 -6.28 -3.43 40.76
N ASP A 172 -5.52 -3.42 41.87
CA ASP A 172 -4.15 -3.97 41.90
C ASP A 172 -4.11 -5.48 41.66
N LYS A 173 -5.15 -6.22 42.06
CA LYS A 173 -5.26 -7.67 41.80
C LYS A 173 -5.59 -7.97 40.34
N VAL A 174 -6.47 -7.19 39.72
CA VAL A 174 -6.82 -7.30 38.29
C VAL A 174 -5.62 -6.94 37.41
N VAL A 175 -4.90 -5.87 37.74
CA VAL A 175 -3.68 -5.43 37.04
C VAL A 175 -2.55 -6.46 37.22
N GLY A 176 -2.36 -7.01 38.42
CA GLY A 176 -1.38 -8.07 38.68
C GLY A 176 -1.65 -9.36 37.89
N TYR A 177 -2.94 -9.72 37.72
CA TYR A 177 -3.35 -10.87 36.92
C TYR A 177 -3.08 -10.66 35.42
N LEU A 178 -3.42 -9.49 34.87
CA LEU A 178 -3.13 -9.12 33.47
C LEU A 178 -1.62 -9.10 33.17
N TYR A 179 -0.80 -8.60 34.11
CA TYR A 179 0.66 -8.58 33.99
C TYR A 179 1.29 -9.98 33.94
N SER A 180 0.70 -10.96 34.63
CA SER A 180 1.19 -12.35 34.64
C SER A 180 0.96 -13.06 33.30
N ARG A 181 -0.11 -12.71 32.57
CA ARG A 181 -0.49 -13.29 31.28
C ARG A 181 0.25 -12.65 30.10
N LEU A 182 0.74 -11.42 30.27
CA LEU A 182 1.58 -10.71 29.30
C LEU A 182 3.06 -11.16 29.32
N LYS A 183 3.50 -11.90 30.35
CA LYS A 183 4.88 -12.42 30.47
C LYS A 183 5.12 -13.79 29.82
N THR A 184 4.07 -14.51 29.41
CA THR A 184 4.24 -15.79 28.70
C THR A 184 4.48 -15.53 27.21
N ASN A 185 5.69 -15.82 26.73
CA ASN A 185 6.14 -15.73 25.34
C ASN A 185 5.07 -16.15 24.34
N SER A 186 4.53 -15.18 23.60
CA SER A 186 3.68 -15.42 22.45
C SER A 186 3.94 -14.29 21.45
N ASP A 187 4.46 -14.64 20.28
CA ASP A 187 4.68 -13.74 19.13
C ASP A 187 3.34 -13.37 18.45
N ASP A 188 2.48 -12.64 19.16
CA ASP A 188 1.17 -12.22 18.66
C ASP A 188 1.05 -10.69 18.72
N TYR A 189 1.15 -10.04 17.57
CA TYR A 189 1.17 -8.57 17.40
C TYR A 189 -0.22 -7.90 17.44
N LEU A 190 -1.28 -8.64 17.76
CA LEU A 190 -2.63 -8.10 17.91
C LEU A 190 -3.31 -8.74 19.13
N ARG A 191 -3.22 -8.09 20.31
CA ARG A 191 -3.97 -8.54 21.50
C ARG A 191 -4.57 -7.39 22.30
N PHE A 192 -5.79 -7.03 21.96
CA PHE A 192 -6.77 -6.55 22.95
C PHE A 192 -7.16 -7.74 23.82
N ALA A 193 -6.81 -7.75 25.11
CA ALA A 193 -7.33 -8.75 26.04
C ALA A 193 -8.78 -8.37 26.43
N ARG A 194 -9.77 -8.84 25.65
CA ARG A 194 -11.14 -8.96 26.16
C ARG A 194 -11.22 -10.21 27.02
N LEU A 195 -11.49 -10.06 28.31
CA LEU A 195 -11.81 -11.18 29.21
C LEU A 195 -13.32 -11.48 29.08
N ASN A 196 -13.68 -12.76 28.91
CA ASN A 196 -15.06 -13.24 29.08
C ASN A 196 -15.29 -13.62 30.55
N ALA A 197 -16.50 -13.37 31.05
CA ALA A 197 -16.89 -13.64 32.44
C ALA A 197 -16.69 -15.12 32.86
N GLU A 198 -16.83 -16.05 31.91
CA GLU A 198 -16.69 -17.50 32.15
C GLU A 198 -15.24 -17.93 32.50
N ASP A 199 -14.24 -17.18 31.99
CA ASP A 199 -12.82 -17.41 32.32
C ASP A 199 -12.45 -16.87 33.71
N LEU A 200 -13.23 -15.93 34.26
CA LEU A 200 -13.05 -15.36 35.59
C LEU A 200 -13.69 -16.27 36.67
N ASP A 201 -14.84 -16.87 36.37
CA ASP A 201 -15.54 -17.79 37.26
C ASP A 201 -14.77 -19.09 37.52
N SER A 202 -14.05 -19.61 36.53
CA SER A 202 -13.40 -20.93 36.61
C SER A 202 -12.19 -21.00 37.56
N LYS A 203 -11.76 -19.88 38.15
CA LYS A 203 -10.65 -19.82 39.13
C LYS A 203 -10.99 -19.12 40.44
N LEU A 204 -12.26 -18.79 40.67
CA LEU A 204 -12.76 -18.28 41.95
C LEU A 204 -13.30 -19.40 42.86
N GLU A 205 -12.80 -20.64 42.73
CA GLU A 205 -13.01 -21.67 43.75
C GLU A 205 -12.20 -21.31 45.01
N GLY A 206 -12.91 -20.81 46.03
CA GLY A 206 -12.36 -20.59 47.37
C GLY A 206 -12.67 -19.24 48.01
N VAL A 207 -13.40 -18.36 47.34
CA VAL A 207 -13.85 -17.09 47.96
C VAL A 207 -15.36 -17.20 48.21
N GLU A 208 -15.69 -17.54 49.46
CA GLU A 208 -17.07 -17.61 49.92
C GLU A 208 -17.80 -16.27 49.69
N GLN A 209 -18.98 -16.41 49.09
CA GLN A 209 -20.09 -15.47 48.98
C GLN A 209 -20.05 -14.25 49.91
N MET A 210 -20.19 -13.06 49.32
CA MET A 210 -21.36 -12.18 49.51
C MET A 210 -21.41 -11.20 48.33
N ARG A 211 -22.24 -11.48 47.32
CA ARG A 211 -23.46 -10.69 46.96
C ARG A 211 -23.22 -9.17 47.05
N GLY A 212 -23.19 -8.43 45.95
CA GLY A 212 -24.30 -8.36 44.99
C GLY A 212 -23.99 -7.52 43.74
N LEU A 213 -24.82 -7.78 42.72
CA LEU A 213 -24.86 -7.20 41.37
C LEU A 213 -23.78 -7.66 40.37
N VAL A 214 -24.11 -8.81 39.78
CA VAL A 214 -23.90 -9.17 38.37
C VAL A 214 -23.85 -7.91 37.48
N VAL A 215 -22.70 -7.65 36.84
CA VAL A 215 -22.63 -6.74 35.68
C VAL A 215 -23.29 -7.45 34.50
N ALA A 216 -24.62 -7.52 34.52
CA ALA A 216 -25.43 -7.80 33.35
C ALA A 216 -25.60 -6.49 32.58
N GLY A 217 -24.50 -5.96 32.05
CA GLY A 217 -24.56 -4.91 31.04
C GLY A 217 -24.84 -5.58 29.71
N ASN A 218 -25.98 -5.27 29.08
CA ASN A 218 -26.18 -5.60 27.67
C ASN A 218 -25.11 -4.86 26.86
N TYR A 219 -24.03 -5.53 26.51
CA TYR A 219 -23.10 -5.01 25.52
C TYR A 219 -23.88 -4.78 24.23
N ALA A 220 -23.67 -3.62 23.59
CA ALA A 220 -24.15 -3.44 22.24
C ALA A 220 -23.56 -4.58 21.39
N SER A 221 -24.43 -5.44 20.87
CA SER A 221 -24.01 -6.53 19.99
C SER A 221 -23.22 -5.96 18.83
N ASP A 222 -22.34 -6.76 18.22
CA ASP A 222 -21.61 -6.30 17.03
C ASP A 222 -22.59 -5.87 15.92
N ASP A 223 -23.80 -6.44 15.90
CA ASP A 223 -24.90 -5.98 15.05
C ASP A 223 -25.44 -4.60 15.45
N LEU A 224 -25.68 -4.33 16.75
CA LEU A 224 -26.12 -3.02 17.23
C LEU A 224 -25.05 -1.95 17.02
N LYS A 225 -23.77 -2.28 17.19
CA LYS A 225 -22.65 -1.38 16.90
C LYS A 225 -22.54 -1.08 15.42
N ALA A 226 -22.58 -2.12 14.57
CA ALA A 226 -22.57 -1.95 13.12
C ALA A 226 -23.80 -1.18 12.64
N ARG A 227 -24.97 -1.39 13.26
CA ARG A 227 -26.19 -0.61 13.01
C ARG A 227 -26.05 0.83 13.44
N LEU A 228 -25.58 1.13 14.65
CA LEU A 228 -25.42 2.49 15.14
C LEU A 228 -24.34 3.24 14.35
N GLN A 229 -23.24 2.58 13.97
CA GLN A 229 -22.27 3.16 13.03
C GLN A 229 -22.87 3.38 11.66
N ARG A 230 -23.72 2.48 11.16
CA ARG A 230 -24.51 2.73 9.95
C ARG A 230 -25.46 3.90 10.14
N GLU A 231 -26.20 3.99 11.24
CA GLU A 231 -27.16 5.05 11.53
C GLU A 231 -26.47 6.42 11.70
N ILE A 232 -25.30 6.49 12.34
CA ILE A 232 -24.50 7.72 12.45
C ILE A 232 -23.94 8.10 11.08
N THR A 233 -23.37 7.15 10.34
CA THR A 233 -22.87 7.39 8.98
C THR A 233 -24.02 7.80 8.05
N GLU A 234 -25.21 7.23 8.21
CA GLU A 234 -26.43 7.59 7.49
C GLU A 234 -27.00 8.92 7.97
N GLU A 235 -26.88 9.30 9.24
CA GLU A 235 -27.38 10.59 9.75
C GLU A 235 -26.46 11.76 9.35
N GLU A 236 -25.14 11.58 9.46
CA GLU A 236 -24.14 12.55 9.00
C GLU A 236 -24.18 12.70 7.47
N ASN A 237 -24.18 11.59 6.71
CA ASN A 237 -24.18 11.63 5.25
C ASN A 237 -25.57 11.84 4.61
N ALA A 238 -26.67 11.42 5.25
CA ALA A 238 -28.02 11.56 4.67
C ALA A 238 -28.84 12.73 5.25
N ARG A 239 -28.45 13.37 6.37
CA ARG A 239 -29.24 14.47 6.95
C ARG A 239 -28.53 15.78 7.16
N LEU A 240 -27.30 15.84 7.69
CA LEU A 240 -26.70 17.13 8.05
C LEU A 240 -25.93 17.75 6.90
N PHE A 241 -25.05 16.99 6.26
CA PHE A 241 -24.23 17.53 5.17
C PHE A 241 -25.05 17.87 3.91
N PRO A 242 -25.98 17.01 3.42
CA PRO A 242 -26.85 17.38 2.30
C PRO A 242 -27.76 18.57 2.61
N LYS A 243 -28.19 18.76 3.87
CA LYS A 243 -28.99 19.92 4.28
C LYS A 243 -28.15 21.19 4.38
N LEU A 244 -26.92 21.13 4.89
CA LEU A 244 -25.98 22.26 4.87
C LEU A 244 -25.68 22.66 3.42
N MET A 245 -25.34 21.70 2.57
CA MET A 245 -25.14 21.93 1.14
C MET A 245 -26.41 22.44 0.47
N SER A 246 -27.58 21.88 0.79
CA SER A 246 -28.86 22.38 0.29
C SER A 246 -29.14 23.80 0.77
N ALA A 247 -28.79 24.17 1.99
CA ALA A 247 -28.92 25.52 2.52
C ALA A 247 -27.96 26.49 1.80
N ILE A 248 -26.69 26.10 1.61
CA ILE A 248 -25.71 26.87 0.84
C ILE A 248 -26.22 27.06 -0.60
N PHE A 249 -26.68 26.00 -1.27
CA PHE A 249 -27.22 26.10 -2.62
C PHE A 249 -28.55 26.87 -2.69
N GLN A 250 -29.41 26.80 -1.67
CA GLN A 250 -30.63 27.63 -1.58
C GLN A 250 -30.29 29.11 -1.39
N VAL A 251 -29.24 29.42 -0.62
CA VAL A 251 -28.73 30.78 -0.46
C VAL A 251 -28.15 31.29 -1.79
N ILE A 252 -27.46 30.44 -2.56
CA ILE A 252 -27.00 30.76 -3.93
C ILE A 252 -28.18 31.01 -4.89
N GLU A 253 -29.20 30.15 -4.88
CA GLU A 253 -30.43 30.34 -5.67
C GLU A 253 -31.23 31.58 -5.23
N GLY A 254 -31.09 32.00 -3.96
CA GLY A 254 -31.72 33.18 -3.38
C GLY A 254 -31.11 34.52 -3.79
N GLY A 255 -30.09 34.53 -4.66
CA GLY A 255 -29.52 35.75 -5.23
C GLY A 255 -28.36 36.35 -4.43
N VAL A 256 -27.50 35.52 -3.81
CA VAL A 256 -26.22 36.03 -3.29
C VAL A 256 -25.35 36.49 -4.46
N ASP A 257 -25.15 37.80 -4.55
CA ASP A 257 -24.36 38.46 -5.59
C ASP A 257 -22.83 38.40 -5.34
N ASP A 258 -22.40 37.97 -4.15
CA ASP A 258 -20.98 37.86 -3.81
C ASP A 258 -20.40 36.49 -4.20
N THR A 259 -20.00 36.39 -5.47
CA THR A 259 -19.41 35.18 -6.04
C THR A 259 -18.06 34.85 -5.39
N ALA A 260 -17.30 35.86 -4.94
CA ALA A 260 -15.98 35.65 -4.33
C ALA A 260 -16.08 34.98 -2.95
N LEU A 261 -17.07 35.38 -2.15
CA LEU A 261 -17.35 34.73 -0.87
C LEU A 261 -17.72 33.25 -1.06
N LEU A 262 -18.54 32.95 -2.07
CA LEU A 262 -18.92 31.57 -2.38
C LEU A 262 -17.72 30.73 -2.81
N GLU A 263 -16.87 31.26 -3.69
CA GLU A 263 -15.61 30.61 -4.08
C GLU A 263 -14.75 30.26 -2.86
N GLU A 264 -14.56 31.20 -1.93
CA GLU A 264 -13.78 30.97 -0.71
C GLU A 264 -14.38 29.86 0.17
N VAL A 265 -15.69 29.89 0.41
CA VAL A 265 -16.39 28.88 1.21
C VAL A 265 -16.23 27.47 0.60
N PHE A 266 -16.40 27.35 -0.72
CA PHE A 266 -16.25 26.06 -1.38
C PHE A 266 -14.80 25.57 -1.37
N VAL A 267 -13.82 26.46 -1.50
CA VAL A 267 -12.40 26.08 -1.40
C VAL A 267 -12.05 25.59 0.01
N GLN A 268 -12.53 26.27 1.05
CA GLN A 268 -12.34 25.82 2.44
C GLN A 268 -13.00 24.47 2.70
N LEU A 269 -14.21 24.25 2.15
CA LEU A 269 -14.88 22.96 2.21
C LEU A 269 -14.05 21.88 1.50
N LEU A 270 -13.57 22.14 0.28
CA LEU A 270 -12.71 21.23 -0.47
C LEU A 270 -11.48 20.81 0.34
N ASP A 271 -10.78 21.76 0.95
CA ASP A 271 -9.60 21.48 1.77
C ASP A 271 -9.94 20.62 2.98
N ALA A 272 -11.05 20.89 3.66
CA ALA A 272 -11.53 20.06 4.77
C ALA A 272 -11.86 18.63 4.32
N MET A 273 -12.53 18.46 3.17
CA MET A 273 -12.89 17.14 2.65
C MET A 273 -11.65 16.33 2.25
N LEU A 274 -10.64 16.97 1.65
CA LEU A 274 -9.37 16.34 1.27
C LEU A 274 -8.54 15.93 2.49
N ILE A 275 -8.64 16.66 3.60
CA ILE A 275 -7.99 16.27 4.86
C ILE A 275 -8.66 15.01 5.44
N GLN A 276 -9.97 14.89 5.30
CA GLN A 276 -10.78 13.76 5.82
C GLN A 276 -10.87 12.56 4.86
N ASP A 277 -10.24 12.65 3.68
CA ASP A 277 -10.35 11.65 2.59
C ASP A 277 -11.79 11.39 2.12
N ASP A 278 -12.67 12.40 2.21
CA ASP A 278 -14.06 12.32 1.78
C ASP A 278 -14.25 12.77 0.32
N TYR A 279 -13.69 11.98 -0.60
CA TYR A 279 -13.83 12.19 -2.04
C TYR A 279 -15.27 12.02 -2.52
N GLY A 280 -16.06 11.18 -1.86
CA GLY A 280 -17.45 10.90 -2.21
C GLY A 280 -18.27 12.18 -2.18
N THR A 281 -18.09 12.98 -1.15
CA THR A 281 -18.84 14.23 -1.00
C THR A 281 -18.35 15.32 -1.94
N ILE A 282 -17.04 15.44 -2.21
CA ILE A 282 -16.52 16.36 -3.24
C ILE A 282 -17.19 16.07 -4.59
N ASN A 283 -17.31 14.80 -4.96
CA ASN A 283 -17.98 14.38 -6.19
C ASN A 283 -19.47 14.78 -6.22
N GLN A 284 -20.17 14.72 -5.08
CA GLN A 284 -21.56 15.17 -4.99
C GLN A 284 -21.69 16.69 -5.19
N ILE A 285 -20.75 17.48 -4.68
CA ILE A 285 -20.70 18.94 -4.88
C ILE A 285 -20.56 19.25 -6.38
N VAL A 286 -19.57 18.64 -7.05
CA VAL A 286 -19.35 18.79 -8.50
C VAL A 286 -20.60 18.39 -9.29
N LEU A 287 -21.21 17.25 -8.96
CA LEU A 287 -22.41 16.76 -9.64
C LEU A 287 -23.59 17.74 -9.49
N LYS A 288 -23.80 18.27 -8.27
CA LYS A 288 -24.88 19.20 -8.00
C LYS A 288 -24.67 20.54 -8.72
N MET A 289 -23.47 21.12 -8.63
CA MET A 289 -23.10 22.34 -9.38
C MET A 289 -23.29 22.16 -10.89
N ARG A 290 -22.86 21.02 -11.45
CA ARG A 290 -23.04 20.71 -12.87
C ARG A 290 -24.51 20.62 -13.26
N SER A 291 -25.35 19.99 -12.42
CA SER A 291 -26.79 19.90 -12.66
C SER A 291 -27.49 21.27 -12.64
N MET A 292 -27.04 22.19 -11.78
CA MET A 292 -27.57 23.55 -11.69
C MET A 292 -27.11 24.41 -12.86
N ALA A 293 -25.83 24.33 -13.24
CA ALA A 293 -25.27 25.04 -14.40
C ALA A 293 -25.98 24.66 -15.71
N GLN A 294 -26.38 23.38 -15.85
CA GLN A 294 -27.14 22.92 -17.02
C GLN A 294 -28.59 23.45 -17.06
N ARG A 295 -29.23 23.62 -15.89
CA ARG A 295 -30.60 24.16 -15.80
C ARG A 295 -30.67 25.66 -16.05
N SER A 296 -29.61 26.38 -15.69
CA SER A 296 -29.51 27.83 -15.82
C SER A 296 -28.20 28.24 -16.53
N PRO A 297 -28.08 28.02 -17.85
CA PRO A 297 -26.89 28.39 -18.61
C PRO A 297 -26.60 29.89 -18.49
N GLY A 298 -25.35 30.26 -18.19
CA GLY A 298 -24.92 31.66 -18.04
C GLY A 298 -25.10 32.27 -16.64
N SER A 299 -25.53 31.49 -15.65
CA SER A 299 -25.54 31.91 -14.23
C SER A 299 -24.16 31.78 -13.58
N SER A 300 -23.96 32.46 -12.44
CA SER A 300 -22.71 32.46 -11.65
C SER A 300 -22.29 31.08 -11.14
N ILE A 301 -23.19 30.09 -11.14
CA ILE A 301 -22.89 28.71 -10.76
C ILE A 301 -21.96 28.01 -11.75
N GLY A 302 -21.99 28.40 -13.04
CA GLY A 302 -21.10 27.86 -14.06
C GLY A 302 -19.66 28.27 -13.82
N SER A 303 -19.42 29.56 -13.59
CA SER A 303 -18.10 30.09 -13.20
C SER A 303 -17.63 29.53 -11.86
N LEU A 304 -18.54 29.37 -10.89
CA LEU A 304 -18.20 28.76 -9.60
C LEU A 304 -17.78 27.29 -9.75
N LEU A 305 -18.45 26.52 -10.61
CA LEU A 305 -18.06 25.14 -10.94
C LEU A 305 -16.67 25.09 -11.59
N GLU A 306 -16.43 25.95 -12.59
CA GLU A 306 -15.13 26.05 -13.26
C GLU A 306 -14.02 26.40 -12.25
N HIS A 307 -14.27 27.39 -11.39
CA HIS A 307 -13.35 27.76 -10.32
C HIS A 307 -13.10 26.58 -9.36
N PHE A 308 -14.15 25.89 -8.94
CA PHE A 308 -14.04 24.76 -8.01
C PHE A 308 -13.22 23.61 -8.60
N VAL A 309 -13.47 23.22 -9.86
CA VAL A 309 -12.71 22.19 -10.57
C VAL A 309 -11.26 22.63 -10.79
N LEU A 310 -11.03 23.89 -11.14
CA LEU A 310 -9.68 24.45 -11.24
C LEU A 310 -8.93 24.32 -9.91
N LYS A 311 -9.59 24.64 -8.78
CA LYS A 311 -9.02 24.53 -7.43
C LYS A 311 -8.72 23.08 -7.06
N MET A 312 -9.61 22.13 -7.38
CA MET A 312 -9.37 20.69 -7.22
C MET A 312 -8.12 20.21 -7.96
N GLY A 313 -7.83 20.81 -9.12
CA GLY A 313 -6.71 20.50 -9.98
C GLY A 313 -5.36 21.13 -9.59
N GLU A 314 -5.34 22.01 -8.58
CA GLU A 314 -4.09 22.65 -8.12
C GLU A 314 -3.08 21.61 -7.61
N GLU A 315 -1.80 21.87 -7.85
CA GLU A 315 -0.71 20.95 -7.52
C GLU A 315 -0.74 20.46 -6.08
N GLN A 316 -0.91 21.37 -5.12
CA GLN A 316 -1.03 21.04 -3.70
C GLN A 316 -2.13 20.01 -3.38
N ARG A 317 -3.30 20.10 -4.05
CA ARG A 317 -4.44 19.20 -3.80
C ARG A 317 -4.27 17.87 -4.50
N VAL A 318 -3.81 17.86 -5.75
CA VAL A 318 -3.51 16.61 -6.47
C VAL A 318 -2.39 15.84 -5.77
N MET A 319 -1.36 16.54 -5.27
CA MET A 319 -0.29 15.92 -4.48
C MET A 319 -0.76 15.40 -3.13
N ARG A 320 -1.77 16.02 -2.50
CA ARG A 320 -2.43 15.47 -1.30
C ARG A 320 -3.08 14.12 -1.58
N VAL A 321 -3.78 13.98 -2.72
CA VAL A 321 -4.33 12.69 -3.16
C VAL A 321 -3.21 11.68 -3.39
N ALA A 322 -2.12 12.09 -4.03
CA ALA A 322 -0.95 11.25 -4.28
C ALA A 322 -0.29 10.75 -2.99
N GLU A 323 -0.17 11.61 -1.97
CA GLU A 323 0.43 11.26 -0.68
C GLU A 323 -0.44 10.25 0.07
N MET A 324 -1.76 10.40 0.04
CA MET A 324 -2.66 9.37 0.60
C MET A 324 -2.51 8.03 -0.15
N LEU A 325 -2.48 8.08 -1.49
CA LEU A 325 -2.33 6.87 -2.32
C LEU A 325 -0.94 6.24 -2.25
N LYS A 326 0.08 6.96 -1.75
CA LYS A 326 1.45 6.48 -1.68
C LYS A 326 1.59 5.26 -0.78
N SER A 327 0.98 5.31 0.41
CA SER A 327 1.15 4.29 1.46
C SER A 327 -0.16 3.61 1.89
N THR A 328 -1.33 4.17 1.51
CA THR A 328 -2.63 3.66 1.98
C THR A 328 -3.51 3.20 0.83
N ARG A 329 -4.17 2.05 0.99
CA ARG A 329 -5.20 1.59 0.05
C ARG A 329 -6.52 2.30 0.37
N PRO A 330 -7.13 3.02 -0.58
CA PRO A 330 -8.35 3.76 -0.31
C PRO A 330 -9.52 2.82 -0.07
N LYS A 331 -10.37 3.14 0.92
CA LYS A 331 -11.59 2.38 1.22
C LYS A 331 -12.59 2.41 0.05
N GLN A 332 -12.68 3.56 -0.63
CA GLN A 332 -13.57 3.77 -1.78
C GLN A 332 -12.77 4.29 -3.01
N PRO A 333 -12.06 3.40 -3.73
CA PRO A 333 -11.22 3.79 -4.88
C PRO A 333 -12.00 4.48 -6.01
N VAL A 334 -13.29 4.15 -6.14
CA VAL A 334 -14.17 4.72 -7.17
C VAL A 334 -14.35 6.23 -7.00
N ASP A 335 -14.36 6.74 -5.76
CA ASP A 335 -14.57 8.17 -5.54
C ASP A 335 -13.33 9.01 -5.85
N ILE A 336 -12.13 8.47 -5.60
CA ILE A 336 -10.88 9.09 -6.05
C ILE A 336 -10.81 9.08 -7.58
N THR A 337 -11.23 7.98 -8.20
CA THR A 337 -11.31 7.88 -9.67
C THR A 337 -12.23 8.97 -10.23
N ARG A 338 -13.41 9.17 -9.65
CA ARG A 338 -14.36 10.22 -10.05
C ARG A 338 -13.81 11.63 -9.82
N TYR A 339 -13.12 11.86 -8.69
CA TYR A 339 -12.48 13.14 -8.38
C TYR A 339 -11.47 13.50 -9.47
N LEU A 340 -10.56 12.57 -9.81
CA LEU A 340 -9.52 12.80 -10.81
C LEU A 340 -10.11 12.89 -12.24
N GLN A 341 -11.18 12.16 -12.54
CA GLN A 341 -11.90 12.24 -13.82
C GLN A 341 -12.67 13.56 -14.01
N ALA A 342 -12.98 14.27 -12.92
CA ALA A 342 -13.64 15.57 -12.99
C ALA A 342 -12.69 16.71 -13.34
N LEU A 343 -11.38 16.49 -13.24
CA LEU A 343 -10.34 17.49 -13.54
C LEU A 343 -10.19 17.76 -15.04
N ASP A 344 -9.63 18.92 -15.38
CA ASP A 344 -9.38 19.34 -16.75
C ASP A 344 -7.99 18.91 -17.26
N ALA A 345 -7.81 18.94 -18.59
CA ALA A 345 -6.57 18.55 -19.25
C ALA A 345 -5.34 19.39 -18.83
N SER A 346 -5.53 20.58 -18.27
CA SER A 346 -4.45 21.40 -17.69
C SER A 346 -3.73 20.69 -16.53
N THR A 347 -4.41 19.75 -15.86
CA THR A 347 -3.88 19.02 -14.70
C THR A 347 -3.06 17.78 -15.08
N ILE A 348 -2.96 17.43 -16.36
CA ILE A 348 -2.25 16.22 -16.83
C ILE A 348 -0.81 16.16 -16.28
N PHE A 349 -0.06 17.26 -16.36
CA PHE A 349 1.32 17.30 -15.86
C PHE A 349 1.38 17.09 -14.34
N THR A 350 0.45 17.70 -13.61
CA THR A 350 0.32 17.55 -12.16
C THR A 350 -0.01 16.10 -11.77
N MET A 351 -0.98 15.49 -12.43
CA MET A 351 -1.35 14.08 -12.19
C MET A 351 -0.22 13.12 -12.56
N LEU A 352 0.56 13.41 -13.60
CA LEU A 352 1.74 12.62 -13.96
C LEU A 352 2.86 12.75 -12.91
N ASN A 353 3.06 13.93 -12.33
CA ASN A 353 3.99 14.12 -11.22
C ASN A 353 3.54 13.37 -9.96
N ALA A 354 2.25 13.47 -9.62
CA ALA A 354 1.63 12.70 -8.55
C ALA A 354 1.76 11.19 -8.76
N LEU A 355 1.55 10.70 -9.98
CA LEU A 355 1.73 9.29 -10.31
C LEU A 355 3.14 8.81 -9.94
N GLU A 356 4.18 9.60 -10.17
CA GLU A 356 5.56 9.20 -9.85
C GLU A 356 5.84 8.98 -8.36
N THR A 357 5.04 9.55 -7.46
CA THR A 357 5.23 9.39 -6.01
C THR A 357 4.51 8.17 -5.44
N ILE A 358 3.63 7.52 -6.20
CA ILE A 358 2.81 6.40 -5.72
C ILE A 358 3.57 5.08 -5.85
N GLU A 359 3.77 4.38 -4.72
CA GLU A 359 4.53 3.14 -4.66
C GLU A 359 3.65 1.89 -4.76
N ILE A 360 2.40 1.95 -4.26
CA ILE A 360 1.47 0.82 -4.28
C ILE A 360 0.99 0.56 -5.72
N PRO A 361 1.24 -0.64 -6.30
CA PRO A 361 0.91 -0.95 -7.69
C PRO A 361 -0.57 -0.78 -8.05
N GLU A 362 -1.49 -1.18 -7.17
CA GLU A 362 -2.93 -1.08 -7.41
C GLU A 362 -3.42 0.37 -7.44
N ASN A 363 -2.86 1.21 -6.57
CA ASN A 363 -3.16 2.64 -6.53
C ASN A 363 -2.58 3.36 -7.74
N ARG A 364 -1.37 2.96 -8.17
CA ARG A 364 -0.74 3.46 -9.40
C ARG A 364 -1.60 3.15 -10.62
N LEU A 365 -2.13 1.92 -10.71
CA LEU A 365 -3.00 1.48 -11.79
C LEU A 365 -4.30 2.29 -11.86
N LEU A 366 -4.89 2.61 -10.70
CA LEU A 366 -6.08 3.47 -10.61
C LEU A 366 -5.84 4.83 -11.27
N VAL A 367 -4.73 5.49 -10.96
CA VAL A 367 -4.39 6.79 -11.54
C VAL A 367 -4.06 6.66 -13.05
N CYS A 368 -3.37 5.59 -13.46
CA CYS A 368 -3.13 5.29 -14.87
C CYS A 368 -4.44 5.11 -15.67
N ASP A 369 -5.43 4.41 -15.10
CA ASP A 369 -6.73 4.23 -15.74
C ASP A 369 -7.47 5.55 -15.95
N VAL A 370 -7.36 6.48 -15.00
CA VAL A 370 -7.90 7.84 -15.17
C VAL A 370 -7.17 8.59 -16.28
N LEU A 371 -5.83 8.57 -16.25
CA LEU A 371 -4.97 9.24 -17.23
C LEU A 371 -5.16 8.73 -18.66
N ALA A 372 -5.57 7.47 -18.85
CA ALA A 372 -5.85 6.89 -20.15
C ALA A 372 -6.92 7.66 -20.93
N ARG A 373 -7.93 8.21 -20.26
CA ARG A 373 -8.94 9.08 -20.89
C ARG A 373 -8.30 10.35 -21.45
N PHE A 374 -7.46 11.03 -20.65
CA PHE A 374 -6.78 12.25 -21.07
C PHE A 374 -5.82 11.99 -22.23
N ALA A 375 -5.13 10.85 -22.21
CA ALA A 375 -4.22 10.43 -23.26
C ALA A 375 -4.92 10.14 -24.60
N GLN A 376 -6.23 9.85 -24.59
CA GLN A 376 -7.00 9.62 -25.82
C GLN A 376 -7.19 10.92 -26.62
N GLU A 377 -7.31 12.07 -25.94
CA GLU A 377 -7.50 13.38 -26.59
C GLU A 377 -6.19 14.15 -26.73
N ASN A 378 -5.31 14.06 -25.72
CA ASN A 378 -4.03 14.76 -25.68
C ASN A 378 -2.89 13.79 -25.31
N PRO A 379 -2.38 13.00 -26.27
CA PRO A 379 -1.35 11.99 -26.00
C PRO A 379 0.04 12.57 -25.74
N GLN A 380 0.31 13.81 -26.17
CA GLN A 380 1.67 14.35 -26.23
C GLN A 380 2.43 14.39 -24.89
N PRO A 381 1.81 14.78 -23.74
CA PRO A 381 2.50 14.75 -22.45
C PRO A 381 2.95 13.35 -22.02
N PHE A 382 2.19 12.32 -22.40
CA PHE A 382 2.51 10.92 -22.11
C PHE A 382 3.62 10.41 -23.03
N VAL A 383 3.54 10.77 -24.32
CA VAL A 383 4.55 10.44 -25.32
C VAL A 383 5.93 11.00 -24.93
N GLN A 384 5.98 12.25 -24.46
CA GLN A 384 7.23 12.85 -23.97
C GLN A 384 7.88 12.05 -22.84
N ARG A 385 7.08 11.45 -21.95
CA ARG A 385 7.60 10.64 -20.83
C ARG A 385 8.05 9.22 -21.23
N LEU A 386 7.81 8.77 -22.48
CA LEU A 386 8.38 7.52 -23.00
C LEU A 386 9.91 7.58 -23.15
N GLU A 387 10.47 8.78 -23.24
CA GLU A 387 11.91 9.02 -23.32
C GLU A 387 12.61 8.98 -21.95
N SER A 388 11.85 8.79 -20.86
CA SER A 388 12.39 8.73 -19.51
C SER A 388 13.40 7.58 -19.32
N ASP A 389 14.44 7.84 -18.55
CA ASP A 389 15.39 6.81 -18.09
C ASP A 389 14.80 5.92 -16.97
N ARG A 390 13.68 6.33 -16.36
CA ARG A 390 13.01 5.58 -15.29
C ARG A 390 12.12 4.49 -15.89
N PRO A 391 12.43 3.20 -15.69
CA PRO A 391 11.70 2.12 -16.34
C PRO A 391 10.22 2.08 -15.96
N GLN A 392 9.89 2.39 -14.71
CA GLN A 392 8.50 2.39 -14.25
C GLN A 392 7.68 3.49 -14.94
N THR A 393 8.21 4.71 -15.05
CA THR A 393 7.57 5.79 -15.79
C THR A 393 7.24 5.38 -17.22
N VAL A 394 8.18 4.76 -17.93
CA VAL A 394 7.93 4.31 -19.31
C VAL A 394 6.85 3.22 -19.35
N ARG A 395 6.84 2.27 -18.42
CA ARG A 395 5.78 1.25 -18.32
C ARG A 395 4.40 1.86 -18.11
N ASP A 396 4.30 2.82 -17.20
CA ASP A 396 3.02 3.48 -16.94
C ASP A 396 2.54 4.23 -18.18
N MET A 397 3.43 4.92 -18.89
CA MET A 397 3.07 5.64 -20.12
C MET A 397 2.61 4.68 -21.21
N VAL A 398 3.29 3.53 -21.35
CA VAL A 398 2.88 2.48 -22.29
C VAL A 398 1.50 1.94 -21.92
N TYR A 399 1.26 1.66 -20.64
CA TYR A 399 -0.04 1.22 -20.16
C TYR A 399 -1.13 2.24 -20.47
N ILE A 400 -0.90 3.51 -20.13
CA ILE A 400 -1.84 4.62 -20.34
C ILE A 400 -2.17 4.79 -21.82
N LEU A 401 -1.15 4.81 -22.70
CA LEU A 401 -1.32 4.97 -24.14
C LEU A 401 -1.96 3.75 -24.81
N GLU A 402 -1.76 2.55 -24.27
CA GLU A 402 -2.45 1.37 -24.77
C GLU A 402 -3.93 1.39 -24.37
N LYS A 403 -4.19 1.70 -23.10
CA LYS A 403 -5.53 1.79 -22.52
C LYS A 403 -6.36 2.91 -23.12
N SER A 404 -5.73 4.02 -23.53
CA SER A 404 -6.40 5.16 -24.18
C SER A 404 -7.03 4.80 -25.52
N ASN A 405 -6.60 3.69 -26.12
CA ASN A 405 -7.05 3.25 -27.44
C ASN A 405 -6.85 4.32 -28.55
N HIS A 406 -5.80 5.14 -28.41
CA HIS A 406 -5.48 6.19 -29.39
C HIS A 406 -5.14 5.58 -30.77
N PRO A 407 -5.65 6.12 -31.90
CA PRO A 407 -5.42 5.56 -33.23
C PRO A 407 -3.93 5.44 -33.60
N GLU A 408 -3.10 6.38 -33.15
CA GLU A 408 -1.66 6.43 -33.44
C GLU A 408 -0.76 5.77 -32.38
N ARG A 409 -1.33 5.07 -31.38
CA ARG A 409 -0.55 4.47 -30.27
C ARG A 409 0.63 3.61 -30.73
N VAL A 410 0.50 2.88 -31.83
CA VAL A 410 1.58 2.02 -32.36
C VAL A 410 2.76 2.87 -32.83
N LYS A 411 2.52 4.02 -33.47
CA LYS A 411 3.58 4.96 -33.84
C LYS A 411 4.28 5.51 -32.60
N MET A 412 3.51 5.82 -31.56
CA MET A 412 4.04 6.33 -30.28
C MET A 412 4.94 5.29 -29.59
N PHE A 413 4.54 4.01 -29.59
CA PHE A 413 5.38 2.95 -29.04
C PHE A 413 6.68 2.71 -29.82
N GLY A 414 6.73 3.11 -31.10
CA GLY A 414 7.98 3.13 -31.87
C GLY A 414 9.09 3.95 -31.20
N LEU A 415 8.74 5.00 -30.44
CA LEU A 415 9.72 5.79 -29.68
C LEU A 415 10.36 4.98 -28.55
N VAL A 416 9.62 4.07 -27.92
CA VAL A 416 10.14 3.22 -26.84
C VAL A 416 11.21 2.26 -27.35
N MET A 417 11.12 1.85 -28.62
CA MET A 417 12.13 0.99 -29.24
C MET A 417 13.51 1.68 -29.34
N LEU A 418 13.55 3.01 -29.23
CA LEU A 418 14.78 3.80 -29.18
C LEU A 418 15.37 3.91 -27.76
N ASN A 419 14.63 3.54 -26.71
CA ASN A 419 15.07 3.65 -25.32
C ASN A 419 16.26 2.73 -25.03
N LYS A 420 17.17 3.09 -24.11
CA LYS A 420 18.34 2.24 -23.79
C LYS A 420 18.00 1.04 -22.91
N ASN A 421 16.88 1.08 -22.19
CA ASN A 421 16.51 0.05 -21.23
C ASN A 421 15.97 -1.20 -21.93
N LEU A 422 16.72 -2.29 -21.84
CA LEU A 422 16.36 -3.57 -22.47
C LEU A 422 15.02 -4.13 -21.96
N ALA A 423 14.78 -4.09 -20.65
CA ALA A 423 13.57 -4.67 -20.07
C ALA A 423 12.31 -3.98 -20.60
N VAL A 424 12.36 -2.64 -20.71
CA VAL A 424 11.28 -1.83 -21.26
C VAL A 424 11.02 -2.19 -22.73
N LYS A 425 12.06 -2.29 -23.57
CA LYS A 425 11.89 -2.72 -24.98
C LYS A 425 11.18 -4.06 -25.09
N LEU A 426 11.64 -5.06 -24.34
CA LEU A 426 11.08 -6.41 -24.40
C LEU A 426 9.61 -6.44 -23.97
N GLU A 427 9.25 -5.67 -22.94
CA GLU A 427 7.87 -5.55 -22.47
C GLU A 427 6.97 -4.89 -23.51
N VAL A 428 7.40 -3.75 -24.07
CA VAL A 428 6.65 -3.02 -25.10
C VAL A 428 6.46 -3.87 -26.35
N MET A 429 7.46 -4.61 -26.79
CA MET A 429 7.30 -5.53 -27.93
C MET A 429 6.18 -6.55 -27.71
N ASN A 430 6.06 -7.10 -26.50
CA ASN A 430 4.98 -8.03 -26.16
C ASN A 430 3.60 -7.34 -26.17
N ILE A 431 3.52 -6.08 -25.74
CA ILE A 431 2.29 -5.29 -25.75
C ILE A 431 1.86 -4.99 -27.19
N ILE A 432 2.77 -4.42 -28.00
CA ILE A 432 2.51 -4.10 -29.41
C ILE A 432 2.08 -5.34 -30.21
N ALA A 433 2.72 -6.49 -29.95
CA ALA A 433 2.44 -7.71 -30.69
C ALA A 433 1.03 -8.28 -30.44
N ARG A 434 0.41 -8.02 -29.28
CA ARG A 434 -0.97 -8.42 -29.00
C ARG A 434 -1.99 -7.74 -29.90
N GLY A 435 -1.70 -6.52 -30.34
CA GLY A 435 -2.58 -5.76 -31.24
C GLY A 435 -2.69 -6.36 -32.65
N ARG A 436 -1.71 -7.19 -33.07
CA ARG A 436 -1.68 -7.89 -34.36
C ARG A 436 -1.94 -6.99 -35.60
N THR A 437 -1.59 -5.70 -35.53
CA THR A 437 -1.77 -4.76 -36.65
C THR A 437 -0.58 -4.80 -37.63
N ALA A 438 -0.77 -4.24 -38.82
CA ALA A 438 0.28 -4.16 -39.84
C ALA A 438 1.45 -3.26 -39.40
N GLU A 439 1.14 -2.16 -38.71
CA GLU A 439 2.11 -1.21 -38.15
C GLU A 439 2.92 -1.87 -37.04
N ALA A 440 2.26 -2.62 -36.16
CA ALA A 440 2.90 -3.38 -35.09
C ALA A 440 3.86 -4.42 -35.67
N ARG A 441 3.43 -5.16 -36.71
CA ARG A 441 4.28 -6.10 -37.43
C ARG A 441 5.53 -5.42 -38.01
N LYS A 442 5.36 -4.23 -38.59
CA LYS A 442 6.47 -3.46 -39.17
C LYS A 442 7.52 -3.11 -38.10
N LEU A 443 7.09 -2.63 -36.94
CA LEU A 443 8.00 -2.34 -35.81
C LEU A 443 8.73 -3.59 -35.31
N ILE A 444 8.02 -4.71 -35.17
CA ILE A 444 8.62 -5.99 -34.76
C ILE A 444 9.63 -6.48 -35.81
N PHE A 445 9.37 -6.28 -37.10
CA PHE A 445 10.31 -6.62 -38.16
C PHE A 445 11.56 -5.70 -38.13
N GLU A 446 11.41 -4.41 -37.86
CA GLU A 446 12.54 -3.48 -37.72
C GLU A 446 13.45 -3.83 -36.54
N ALA A 447 12.89 -4.43 -35.47
CA ALA A 447 13.62 -4.86 -34.28
C ALA A 447 14.68 -5.96 -34.54
N PHE A 448 14.69 -6.60 -35.72
CA PHE A 448 15.80 -7.49 -36.13
C PHE A 448 17.14 -6.76 -36.30
N ASN A 449 17.12 -5.43 -36.42
CA ASN A 449 18.31 -4.58 -36.53
C ASN A 449 18.72 -3.95 -35.18
N ASP A 450 17.99 -4.23 -34.09
CA ASP A 450 18.32 -3.68 -32.77
C ASP A 450 19.71 -4.15 -32.32
N PRO A 451 20.54 -3.33 -31.65
CA PRO A 451 21.84 -3.74 -31.15
C PRO A 451 21.77 -4.90 -30.13
N ALA A 452 20.71 -5.02 -29.35
CA ALA A 452 20.56 -6.06 -28.34
C ALA A 452 20.07 -7.39 -28.95
N ALA A 453 20.81 -8.48 -28.72
CA ALA A 453 20.45 -9.82 -29.19
C ALA A 453 19.08 -10.28 -28.68
N GLN A 454 18.75 -9.94 -27.42
CA GLN A 454 17.49 -10.32 -26.79
C GLN A 454 16.27 -9.70 -27.49
N VAL A 455 16.41 -8.46 -28.00
CA VAL A 455 15.36 -7.79 -28.79
C VAL A 455 15.17 -8.51 -30.12
N ARG A 456 16.26 -8.83 -30.83
CA ARG A 456 16.20 -9.59 -32.09
C ARG A 456 15.59 -11.00 -31.91
N MET A 457 15.91 -11.67 -30.80
CA MET A 457 15.35 -12.98 -30.46
C MET A 457 13.84 -12.91 -30.18
N LEU A 458 13.40 -11.88 -29.46
CA LEU A 458 11.97 -11.67 -29.20
C LEU A 458 11.22 -11.30 -30.49
N ALA A 459 11.84 -10.50 -31.37
CA ALA A 459 11.29 -10.17 -32.68
C ALA A 459 11.03 -11.44 -33.51
N ALA A 460 11.99 -12.36 -33.54
CA ALA A 460 11.82 -13.67 -34.19
C ALA A 460 10.63 -14.43 -33.62
N ARG A 461 10.51 -14.51 -32.30
CA ARG A 461 9.42 -15.22 -31.63
C ARG A 461 8.04 -14.63 -31.92
N LEU A 462 7.93 -13.30 -31.98
CA LEU A 462 6.65 -12.60 -32.14
C LEU A 462 6.19 -12.51 -33.60
N LEU A 463 7.09 -12.53 -34.58
CA LEU A 463 6.74 -12.34 -36.00
C LEU A 463 5.66 -13.32 -36.52
N PRO A 464 5.70 -14.64 -36.19
CA PRO A 464 4.68 -15.60 -36.62
C PRO A 464 3.27 -15.35 -36.07
N GLU A 465 3.14 -14.59 -34.97
CA GLU A 465 1.85 -14.28 -34.35
C GLU A 465 0.99 -13.30 -35.16
N PHE A 466 1.61 -12.57 -36.10
CA PHE A 466 0.91 -11.63 -36.98
C PHE A 466 0.38 -12.31 -38.24
N ASP A 467 1.25 -13.03 -38.94
CA ASP A 467 0.98 -13.64 -40.25
C ASP A 467 2.05 -14.71 -40.51
N ARG A 468 1.63 -15.99 -40.48
CA ARG A 468 2.53 -17.14 -40.56
C ARG A 468 3.23 -17.23 -41.91
N ASP A 469 2.54 -16.95 -43.01
CA ASP A 469 3.07 -17.01 -44.37
C ASP A 469 4.11 -15.91 -44.60
N LYS A 470 3.80 -14.67 -44.22
CA LYS A 470 4.79 -13.58 -44.33
C LYS A 470 5.97 -13.79 -43.39
N ALA A 471 5.73 -14.26 -42.16
CA ALA A 471 6.81 -14.58 -41.23
C ALA A 471 7.75 -15.65 -41.80
N TYR A 472 7.22 -16.70 -42.43
CA TYR A 472 8.03 -17.71 -43.11
C TYR A 472 8.95 -17.09 -44.17
N VAL A 473 8.40 -16.27 -45.07
CA VAL A 473 9.18 -15.61 -46.13
C VAL A 473 10.31 -14.75 -45.53
N ASP A 474 9.97 -13.96 -44.52
CA ASP A 474 10.91 -13.04 -43.86
C ASP A 474 12.02 -13.79 -43.09
N LEU A 475 11.66 -14.83 -42.33
CA LEU A 475 12.62 -15.65 -41.57
C LEU A 475 13.56 -16.42 -42.50
N VAL A 476 13.05 -17.01 -43.58
CA VAL A 476 13.89 -17.69 -44.59
C VAL A 476 14.84 -16.70 -45.26
N LYS A 477 14.38 -15.49 -45.57
CA LYS A 477 15.25 -14.43 -46.12
C LYS A 477 16.35 -14.05 -45.13
N LEU A 478 16.02 -13.91 -43.85
CA LEU A 478 16.98 -13.60 -42.78
C LEU A 478 18.05 -14.70 -42.66
N MET A 479 17.64 -15.97 -42.68
CA MET A 479 18.55 -17.12 -42.58
C MET A 479 19.54 -17.22 -43.75
N LYS A 480 19.17 -16.70 -44.93
CA LYS A 480 20.03 -16.66 -46.12
C LYS A 480 21.00 -15.48 -46.13
N HIS A 481 20.89 -14.54 -45.19
CA HIS A 481 21.78 -13.39 -45.12
C HIS A 481 23.20 -13.83 -44.73
N GLN A 482 24.23 -13.24 -45.35
CA GLN A 482 25.64 -13.62 -45.16
C GLN A 482 26.11 -13.53 -43.70
N ASP A 483 25.55 -12.60 -42.93
CA ASP A 483 25.92 -12.36 -41.53
C ASP A 483 25.13 -13.21 -40.54
N PHE A 484 24.15 -14.01 -41.00
CA PHE A 484 23.34 -14.85 -40.11
C PHE A 484 24.19 -15.90 -39.39
N GLU A 485 25.17 -16.48 -40.08
CA GLU A 485 26.12 -17.45 -39.52
C GLU A 485 27.04 -16.86 -38.44
N LYS A 486 27.24 -15.54 -38.44
CA LYS A 486 28.05 -14.84 -37.43
C LYS A 486 27.28 -14.53 -36.15
N LYS A 487 25.95 -14.70 -36.14
CA LYS A 487 25.11 -14.47 -34.96
C LYS A 487 25.37 -15.54 -33.89
N SER A 488 25.03 -15.21 -32.65
CA SER A 488 25.12 -16.16 -31.55
C SER A 488 24.22 -17.38 -31.79
N ILE A 489 24.55 -18.50 -31.13
CA ILE A 489 23.77 -19.73 -31.27
C ILE A 489 22.34 -19.54 -30.73
N GLU A 490 22.15 -18.71 -29.70
CA GLU A 490 20.83 -18.41 -29.11
C GLU A 490 19.94 -17.61 -30.08
N GLU A 491 20.52 -16.65 -30.81
CA GLU A 491 19.83 -15.90 -31.86
C GLU A 491 19.40 -16.80 -33.00
N ARG A 492 20.34 -17.62 -33.50
CA ARG A 492 20.04 -18.59 -34.57
C ARG A 492 18.96 -19.55 -34.11
N THR A 493 19.08 -20.11 -32.91
CA THR A 493 18.08 -21.00 -32.31
C THR A 493 16.70 -20.35 -32.26
N SER A 494 16.62 -19.08 -31.89
CA SER A 494 15.34 -18.34 -31.83
C SER A 494 14.70 -18.17 -33.21
N VAL A 495 15.50 -17.89 -34.25
CA VAL A 495 15.02 -17.79 -35.64
C VAL A 495 14.54 -19.14 -36.17
N TYR A 496 15.28 -20.23 -35.92
CA TYR A 496 14.86 -21.58 -36.30
C TYR A 496 13.58 -22.01 -35.58
N THR A 497 13.50 -21.73 -34.27
CA THR A 497 12.29 -22.01 -33.45
C THR A 497 11.08 -21.25 -34.01
N ALA A 498 11.26 -19.97 -34.35
CA ALA A 498 10.22 -19.15 -34.96
C ALA A 498 9.81 -19.64 -36.37
N LEU A 499 10.76 -20.10 -37.18
CA LEU A 499 10.47 -20.71 -38.48
C LEU A 499 9.57 -21.94 -38.30
N GLY A 500 9.89 -22.77 -37.32
CA GLY A 500 9.06 -23.90 -36.93
C GLY A 500 7.67 -23.52 -36.46
N SER A 501 7.55 -22.50 -35.61
CA SER A 501 6.25 -22.05 -35.06
C SER A 501 5.29 -21.48 -36.11
N THR A 502 5.77 -21.15 -37.32
CA THR A 502 4.89 -20.86 -38.47
C THR A 502 3.98 -22.05 -38.83
N GLY A 503 4.40 -23.28 -38.52
CA GLY A 503 3.65 -24.51 -38.79
C GLY A 503 3.48 -24.84 -40.28
N LEU A 504 4.16 -24.11 -41.18
CA LEU A 504 4.01 -24.31 -42.62
C LEU A 504 4.73 -25.59 -43.07
N PRO A 505 4.16 -26.37 -44.01
CA PRO A 505 4.81 -27.56 -44.55
C PRO A 505 6.21 -27.29 -45.12
N GLY A 506 6.40 -26.12 -45.76
CA GLY A 506 7.69 -25.68 -46.28
C GLY A 506 8.76 -25.47 -45.19
N ALA A 507 8.36 -25.01 -43.99
CA ALA A 507 9.27 -24.89 -42.86
C ALA A 507 9.70 -26.27 -42.35
N ILE A 508 8.74 -27.17 -42.14
CA ILE A 508 9.00 -28.54 -41.67
C ILE A 508 9.90 -29.29 -42.67
N SER A 509 9.60 -29.20 -43.97
CA SER A 509 10.40 -29.82 -45.02
C SER A 509 11.84 -29.30 -45.04
N MET A 510 12.04 -27.98 -44.87
CA MET A 510 13.38 -27.39 -44.81
C MET A 510 14.18 -27.91 -43.60
N LEU A 511 13.54 -27.97 -42.42
CA LEU A 511 14.18 -28.46 -41.20
C LEU A 511 14.58 -29.96 -41.33
N LEU A 512 13.70 -30.78 -41.90
CA LEU A 512 14.01 -32.20 -42.17
C LEU A 512 15.15 -32.38 -43.18
N GLN A 513 15.24 -31.52 -44.20
CA GLN A 513 16.35 -31.54 -45.15
C GLN A 513 17.70 -31.28 -44.47
N LEU A 514 17.76 -30.35 -43.50
CA LEU A 514 18.98 -30.11 -42.71
C LEU A 514 19.37 -31.33 -41.85
N ILE A 515 18.38 -32.03 -41.31
CA ILE A 515 18.61 -33.25 -40.51
C ILE A 515 19.15 -34.41 -41.36
N ALA A 516 18.72 -34.49 -42.62
CA ALA A 516 19.16 -35.52 -43.56
C ALA A 516 20.60 -35.33 -44.09
N VAL A 517 21.22 -34.15 -43.90
CA VAL A 517 22.59 -33.88 -44.38
C VAL A 517 23.59 -34.84 -43.72
N LYS A 518 24.40 -35.50 -44.55
CA LYS A 518 25.49 -36.38 -44.11
C LYS A 518 26.76 -35.55 -43.87
N PRO A 519 27.42 -35.66 -42.69
CA PRO A 519 28.64 -34.93 -42.42
C PRO A 519 29.83 -35.49 -43.22
N THR A 520 30.70 -34.59 -43.66
CA THR A 520 32.05 -34.89 -44.14
C THR A 520 33.07 -34.52 -43.05
N LEU A 521 34.33 -34.94 -43.20
CA LEU A 521 35.38 -34.63 -42.22
C LEU A 521 35.59 -33.12 -42.01
N LEU A 522 35.36 -32.30 -43.04
CA LEU A 522 35.59 -30.85 -43.00
C LEU A 522 34.40 -30.05 -42.44
N ASN A 523 33.17 -30.58 -42.51
CA ASN A 523 31.97 -29.84 -42.09
C ASN A 523 31.22 -30.46 -40.89
N LYS A 524 31.76 -31.54 -40.30
CA LYS A 524 31.11 -32.32 -39.23
C LYS A 524 30.53 -31.45 -38.11
N LYS A 525 31.29 -30.46 -37.63
CA LYS A 525 30.85 -29.55 -36.55
C LYS A 525 29.67 -28.67 -37.00
N LYS A 526 29.76 -28.08 -38.20
CA LYS A 526 28.69 -27.25 -38.76
C LYS A 526 27.41 -28.06 -38.99
N VAL A 527 27.54 -29.24 -39.60
CA VAL A 527 26.39 -30.13 -39.83
C VAL A 527 25.73 -30.51 -38.51
N LEU A 528 26.50 -30.83 -37.47
CA LEU A 528 25.94 -31.10 -36.14
C LEU A 528 25.15 -29.91 -35.59
N GLU A 529 25.69 -28.70 -35.71
CA GLU A 529 25.04 -27.47 -35.25
C GLU A 529 23.75 -27.17 -36.03
N ASP A 530 23.77 -27.28 -37.35
CA ASP A 530 22.59 -27.11 -38.21
C ASP A 530 21.50 -28.13 -37.89
N LYS A 531 21.87 -29.37 -37.57
CA LYS A 531 20.94 -30.40 -37.09
C LYS A 531 20.30 -30.00 -35.76
N LEU A 532 21.07 -29.52 -34.80
CA LEU A 532 20.53 -29.09 -33.49
C LEU A 532 19.59 -27.88 -33.63
N LEU A 533 19.92 -26.93 -34.52
CA LEU A 533 19.03 -25.83 -34.87
C LEU A 533 17.75 -26.31 -35.54
N ALA A 534 17.84 -27.29 -36.42
CA ALA A 534 16.67 -27.89 -37.06
C ALA A 534 15.74 -28.59 -36.05
N ILE A 535 16.31 -29.27 -35.04
CA ILE A 535 15.55 -29.85 -33.93
C ILE A 535 14.84 -28.77 -33.11
N ALA A 536 15.51 -27.65 -32.81
CA ALA A 536 14.87 -26.52 -32.13
C ALA A 536 13.70 -25.94 -32.97
N GLY A 537 13.88 -25.86 -34.29
CA GLY A 537 12.80 -25.49 -35.20
C GLY A 537 11.62 -26.44 -35.15
N LEU A 538 11.83 -27.75 -35.27
CA LEU A 538 10.74 -28.73 -35.19
C LEU A 538 10.03 -28.67 -33.83
N ALA A 539 10.76 -28.42 -32.74
CA ALA A 539 10.17 -28.23 -31.42
C ALA A 539 9.25 -26.99 -31.37
N GLY A 540 9.65 -25.88 -32.00
CA GLY A 540 8.90 -24.63 -32.00
C GLY A 540 7.50 -24.70 -32.65
N ALA A 541 7.28 -25.66 -33.55
CA ALA A 541 5.97 -25.87 -34.18
C ALA A 541 4.89 -26.38 -33.22
N CYS A 542 5.28 -27.04 -32.11
CA CYS A 542 4.38 -27.59 -31.10
C CYS A 542 3.14 -28.29 -31.69
N SER A 543 3.32 -29.21 -32.65
CA SER A 543 2.23 -29.81 -33.43
C SER A 543 2.40 -31.33 -33.59
N ILE A 544 1.32 -32.03 -33.94
CA ILE A 544 1.39 -33.48 -34.21
C ILE A 544 2.37 -33.81 -35.36
N PRO A 545 2.37 -33.09 -36.50
CA PRO A 545 3.36 -33.30 -37.55
C PRO A 545 4.80 -33.12 -37.06
N SER A 546 5.07 -32.11 -36.23
CA SER A 546 6.42 -31.91 -35.71
C SER A 546 6.84 -32.95 -34.68
N TYR A 547 5.90 -33.43 -33.86
CA TYR A 547 6.13 -34.57 -32.97
C TYR A 547 6.53 -35.83 -33.76
N LYS A 548 5.79 -36.16 -34.84
CA LYS A 548 6.12 -37.30 -35.72
C LYS A 548 7.45 -37.12 -36.44
N ALA A 549 7.75 -35.89 -36.88
CA ALA A 549 9.04 -35.57 -37.48
C ALA A 549 10.19 -35.82 -36.49
N LEU A 550 10.07 -35.34 -35.25
CA LEU A 550 11.05 -35.57 -34.20
C LEU A 550 11.18 -37.06 -33.84
N GLN A 551 10.07 -37.81 -33.82
CA GLN A 551 10.08 -39.26 -33.63
C GLN A 551 10.93 -39.97 -34.68
N GLY A 552 10.75 -39.62 -35.96
CA GLY A 552 11.56 -40.17 -37.04
C GLY A 552 13.06 -39.91 -36.87
N VAL A 553 13.45 -38.76 -36.30
CA VAL A 553 14.86 -38.49 -35.96
C VAL A 553 15.37 -39.41 -34.87
N VAL A 554 14.57 -39.64 -33.82
CA VAL A 554 14.95 -40.52 -32.70
C VAL A 554 15.10 -41.98 -33.14
N GLU A 555 14.32 -42.41 -34.13
CA GLU A 555 14.36 -43.75 -34.70
C GLU A 555 15.56 -43.97 -35.65
N ASP A 556 16.09 -42.90 -36.27
CA ASP A 556 17.30 -42.96 -37.10
C ASP A 556 18.58 -43.07 -36.25
N LYS A 557 18.98 -44.30 -35.95
CA LYS A 557 20.18 -44.62 -35.16
C LYS A 557 21.50 -44.13 -35.77
N ASN A 558 21.51 -43.65 -37.01
CA ASN A 558 22.71 -43.08 -37.63
C ASN A 558 22.95 -41.62 -37.25
N GLN A 559 21.99 -40.97 -36.56
CA GLN A 559 22.16 -39.60 -36.11
C GLN A 559 23.15 -39.51 -34.94
N PRO A 560 23.88 -38.39 -34.80
CA PRO A 560 24.74 -38.14 -33.65
C PRO A 560 23.96 -38.20 -32.33
N VAL A 561 24.62 -38.66 -31.26
CA VAL A 561 24.01 -38.84 -29.93
C VAL A 561 23.43 -37.53 -29.41
N GLU A 562 24.10 -36.40 -29.67
CA GLU A 562 23.66 -35.07 -29.30
C GLU A 562 22.33 -34.70 -29.99
N VAL A 563 22.17 -35.05 -31.27
CA VAL A 563 20.93 -34.82 -32.03
C VAL A 563 19.81 -35.71 -31.50
N LEU A 564 20.09 -36.98 -31.23
CA LEU A 564 19.11 -37.92 -30.66
C LEU A 564 18.61 -37.44 -29.29
N ASN A 565 19.52 -36.97 -28.43
CA ASN A 565 19.17 -36.45 -27.11
C ASN A 565 18.36 -35.16 -27.20
N ALA A 566 18.74 -34.24 -28.08
CA ALA A 566 17.98 -33.02 -28.34
C ALA A 566 16.57 -33.34 -28.87
N ALA A 567 16.45 -34.29 -29.81
CA ALA A 567 15.19 -34.71 -30.38
C ALA A 567 14.26 -35.34 -29.32
N ARG A 568 14.78 -36.22 -28.45
CA ARG A 568 14.00 -36.79 -27.33
C ARG A 568 13.48 -35.72 -26.38
N LYS A 569 14.33 -34.74 -26.03
CA LYS A 569 13.95 -33.61 -25.18
C LYS A 569 12.85 -32.77 -25.83
N ALA A 570 13.01 -32.45 -27.11
CA ALA A 570 12.03 -31.71 -27.90
C ALA A 570 10.70 -32.46 -28.03
N MET A 571 10.72 -33.78 -28.24
CA MET A 571 9.51 -34.62 -28.26
C MET A 571 8.78 -34.59 -26.93
N TYR A 572 9.51 -34.73 -25.81
CA TYR A 572 8.92 -34.69 -24.48
C TYR A 572 8.23 -33.33 -24.23
N GLN A 573 8.91 -32.22 -24.55
CA GLN A 573 8.34 -30.88 -24.43
C GLN A 573 7.10 -30.71 -25.32
N THR A 574 7.18 -31.13 -26.58
CA THR A 574 6.06 -31.06 -27.53
C THR A 574 4.87 -31.88 -27.05
N LYS A 575 5.11 -33.11 -26.53
CA LYS A 575 4.07 -33.97 -25.97
C LYS A 575 3.41 -33.32 -24.76
N LYS A 576 4.21 -32.78 -23.83
CA LYS A 576 3.71 -32.07 -22.65
C LYS A 576 2.83 -30.88 -23.03
N THR A 577 3.21 -30.10 -24.03
CA THR A 577 2.42 -28.96 -24.52
C THR A 577 1.13 -29.41 -25.21
N LEU A 578 1.15 -30.49 -25.99
CA LEU A 578 -0.01 -30.98 -26.74
C LEU A 578 -1.04 -31.73 -25.87
N PHE A 579 -0.59 -32.49 -24.88
CA PHE A 579 -1.41 -33.46 -24.16
C PHE A 579 -1.46 -33.23 -22.63
N GLY A 580 -0.78 -32.20 -22.11
CA GLY A 580 -0.64 -31.97 -20.68
C GLY A 580 0.35 -32.95 -20.00
N GLU A 581 0.56 -32.79 -18.70
CA GLU A 581 1.29 -33.78 -17.91
C GLU A 581 0.42 -35.03 -17.71
N THR A 582 0.47 -35.97 -18.65
CA THR A 582 0.06 -37.34 -18.31
C THR A 582 1.11 -37.86 -17.32
N SER A 583 0.71 -37.96 -16.05
CA SER A 583 1.43 -38.71 -15.01
C SER A 583 1.95 -40.01 -15.60
N THR A 584 3.22 -40.27 -15.40
CA THR A 584 3.82 -41.59 -15.62
C THR A 584 2.99 -42.61 -14.86
N THR A 585 2.18 -43.39 -15.56
CA THR A 585 1.72 -44.68 -15.07
C THR A 585 2.98 -45.52 -14.88
N GLU A 586 3.34 -45.73 -13.62
CA GLU A 586 4.10 -46.89 -13.18
C GLU A 586 3.35 -48.13 -13.65
N GLU A 587 3.86 -48.77 -14.69
CA GLU A 587 3.70 -50.20 -14.95
C GLU A 587 4.71 -50.60 -16.03
N ALA A 588 5.90 -50.97 -15.57
CA ALA A 588 6.85 -51.84 -16.26
C ALA A 588 7.64 -52.62 -15.20
#